data_AF-A0A961F2X4-F1
#
_entry.id   AF-A0A961F2X4-F1
#
_cell.length_a   1.000
_cell.length_b   1.000
_cell.length_c   1.000
_cell.angle_alpha   90.00
_cell.angle_beta   90.00
_cell.angle_gamma   90.00
#
_symmetry.space_group_name_H-M   'P 1'
#
loop_
_entity.id
_entity.type
_entity.pdbx_description
1 polymer ?
#
loop_
_entity_poly.entity_id
_entity_poly.type
_entity_poly.pdbx_seq_one_letter_code
_entity_poly.pdbx_strand_id
1 'polypeptide(L)'
;KWISVLDKVREIASRIDLQKIIVVPGSPDRPDLTGIQNSVLLEDFLVDAGDIDFVPRSFMDPVYIMYSSGTTGLPKCMVQGSGVLLNHLKEHVLHCDLRKEESTFYFTTCGWMMWNWLVSALAVGSKVVLFDGNPFHPGPGALFRLAEKEKCNVFGTSARYFAALEQSGHDIPGEHNLSSIRAFLSTGSPLLPEQFDYIY
;
A
#
# COMPACT_ATOMS: atom_id res chain seq x y z
N LYS A 1 -18.05 -5.94 -2.46
CA LYS A 1 -19.03 -5.08 -1.76
C LYS A 1 -18.31 -3.84 -1.24
N TRP A 2 -18.74 -2.65 -1.62
CA TRP A 2 -18.18 -1.40 -1.09
C TRP A 2 -18.66 -1.16 0.33
N ILE A 3 -17.77 -0.68 1.19
CA ILE A 3 -18.07 -0.34 2.58
C ILE A 3 -17.84 1.16 2.71
N SER A 4 -18.91 1.92 2.86
CA SER A 4 -18.80 3.35 3.11
C SER A 4 -18.19 3.60 4.48
N VAL A 5 -17.26 4.57 4.54
CA VAL A 5 -16.68 5.09 5.78
C VAL A 5 -17.14 6.52 6.07
N LEU A 6 -18.13 7.04 5.33
CA LEU A 6 -18.56 8.44 5.43
C LEU A 6 -19.06 8.82 6.83
N ASP A 7 -19.68 7.89 7.56
CA ASP A 7 -20.11 8.16 8.95
C ASP A 7 -18.90 8.43 9.86
N LYS A 8 -17.80 7.70 9.67
CA LYS A 8 -16.54 7.94 10.38
C LYS A 8 -15.92 9.27 9.95
N VAL A 9 -16.00 9.60 8.66
CA VAL A 9 -15.52 10.89 8.14
C VAL A 9 -16.31 12.04 8.76
N ARG A 10 -17.64 11.95 8.85
CA ARG A 10 -18.50 12.93 9.53
C ARG A 10 -18.11 13.11 11.00
N GLU A 11 -17.92 12.00 11.71
CA GLU A 11 -17.50 12.04 13.12
C GLU A 11 -16.15 12.75 13.29
N ILE A 12 -15.15 12.38 12.48
CA ILE A 12 -13.81 12.98 12.56
C ILE A 12 -13.85 14.46 12.18
N ALA A 13 -14.54 14.82 11.09
CA ALA A 13 -14.69 16.20 10.64
C ALA A 13 -15.38 17.10 11.66
N SER A 14 -16.25 16.54 12.52
CA SER A 14 -16.89 17.30 13.61
C SER A 14 -15.96 17.65 14.78
N ARG A 15 -14.78 17.00 14.86
CA ARG A 15 -13.84 17.13 15.98
C ARG A 15 -12.54 17.84 15.61
N ILE A 16 -12.29 18.04 14.32
CA ILE A 16 -11.03 18.59 13.80
C ILE A 16 -11.37 19.68 12.80
N ASP A 17 -10.76 20.86 12.98
CA ASP A 17 -10.87 21.95 12.02
C ASP A 17 -9.98 21.66 10.80
N LEU A 18 -10.59 21.15 9.73
CA LEU A 18 -9.93 20.78 8.48
C LEU A 18 -10.25 21.81 7.40
N GLN A 19 -9.22 22.32 6.73
CA GLN A 19 -9.36 23.27 5.62
C GLN A 19 -10.14 22.68 4.43
N LYS A 20 -9.92 21.41 4.13
CA LYS A 20 -10.58 20.70 3.03
C LYS A 20 -10.62 19.20 3.30
N ILE A 21 -11.71 18.55 2.91
CA ILE A 21 -11.86 17.09 2.92
C ILE A 21 -12.11 16.63 1.49
N ILE A 22 -11.19 15.83 0.96
CA ILE A 22 -11.33 15.25 -0.38
C ILE A 22 -11.80 13.81 -0.22
N VAL A 23 -12.99 13.52 -0.72
CA VAL A 23 -13.60 12.19 -0.65
C VAL A 23 -13.33 11.45 -1.95
N VAL A 24 -12.65 10.31 -1.86
CA VAL A 24 -12.43 9.41 -2.99
C VAL A 24 -13.57 8.39 -3.03
N PRO A 25 -14.45 8.41 -4.05
CA PRO A 25 -15.53 7.45 -4.15
C PRO A 25 -14.98 6.04 -4.34
N GLY A 26 -15.43 5.10 -3.51
CA GLY A 26 -15.17 3.68 -3.72
C GLY A 26 -16.14 3.08 -4.75
N SER A 27 -17.42 3.44 -4.70
CA SER A 27 -18.44 2.94 -5.62
C SER A 27 -18.61 3.82 -6.86
N PRO A 28 -19.21 3.29 -7.94
CA PRO A 28 -19.71 4.10 -9.06
C PRO A 28 -20.77 5.12 -8.63
N ASP A 29 -21.49 4.85 -7.54
CA ASP A 29 -22.49 5.76 -7.00
C ASP A 29 -21.81 6.98 -6.36
N ARG A 30 -22.28 8.18 -6.74
CA ARG A 30 -21.80 9.45 -6.20
C ARG A 30 -22.21 9.57 -4.72
N PRO A 31 -21.25 9.66 -3.77
CA PRO A 31 -21.58 9.64 -2.35
C PRO A 31 -22.21 10.96 -1.90
N ASP A 32 -23.19 10.87 -0.98
CA ASP A 32 -23.77 12.04 -0.33
C ASP A 32 -22.85 12.59 0.76
N LEU A 33 -22.35 13.80 0.52
CA LEU A 33 -21.45 14.52 1.42
C LEU A 33 -22.18 15.43 2.42
N THR A 34 -23.52 15.41 2.45
CA THR A 34 -24.31 16.19 3.39
C THR A 34 -23.85 15.94 4.83
N GLY A 35 -23.62 17.02 5.57
CA GLY A 35 -23.11 16.99 6.94
C GLY A 35 -21.59 16.88 7.08
N ILE A 36 -20.82 16.85 5.98
CA ILE A 36 -19.36 16.92 5.99
C ILE A 36 -18.92 18.31 5.51
N GLN A 37 -18.60 19.21 6.43
CA GLN A 37 -18.16 20.56 6.08
C GLN A 37 -16.84 20.55 5.30
N ASN A 38 -16.63 21.55 4.44
CA ASN A 38 -15.43 21.71 3.60
C ASN A 38 -15.10 20.50 2.72
N SER A 39 -16.09 19.65 2.40
CA SER A 39 -15.88 18.45 1.60
C SER A 39 -16.10 18.65 0.11
N VAL A 40 -15.47 17.79 -0.69
CA VAL A 40 -15.60 17.73 -2.14
C VAL A 40 -15.26 16.31 -2.60
N LEU A 41 -15.79 15.87 -3.73
CA LEU A 41 -15.35 14.62 -4.34
C LEU A 41 -14.01 14.82 -5.04
N LEU A 42 -13.22 13.75 -5.14
CA LEU A 42 -11.95 13.80 -5.86
C LEU A 42 -12.13 14.34 -7.29
N GLU A 43 -13.15 13.86 -8.01
CA GLU A 43 -13.43 14.31 -9.38
C GLU A 43 -13.69 15.82 -9.50
N ASP A 44 -14.35 16.43 -8.52
CA ASP A 44 -14.65 17.87 -8.53
C ASP A 44 -13.47 18.69 -7.96
N PHE A 45 -12.50 18.04 -7.31
CA PHE A 45 -11.29 18.66 -6.76
C PHE A 45 -10.13 18.70 -7.75
N LEU A 46 -10.06 17.71 -8.65
CA LEU A 46 -8.99 17.60 -9.63
C LEU A 46 -9.01 18.77 -10.61
N VAL A 47 -7.87 19.41 -10.74
CA VAL A 47 -7.59 20.46 -11.72
C VAL A 47 -6.26 20.14 -12.40
N ASP A 48 -5.97 20.80 -13.52
CA ASP A 48 -4.61 20.77 -14.07
C ASP A 48 -3.66 21.44 -13.06
N ALA A 49 -2.69 20.68 -12.57
CA ALA A 49 -1.79 21.13 -11.52
C ALA A 49 -0.74 22.13 -12.02
N GLY A 50 -0.52 22.20 -13.34
CA GLY A 50 0.59 22.98 -13.91
C GLY A 50 1.95 22.56 -13.33
N ASP A 51 2.82 23.54 -13.11
CA ASP A 51 4.12 23.31 -12.45
C ASP A 51 3.95 23.20 -10.93
N ILE A 52 4.53 22.14 -10.35
CA ILE A 52 4.52 21.90 -8.90
C ILE A 52 5.85 22.38 -8.31
N ASP A 53 5.79 23.37 -7.42
CA ASP A 53 6.95 23.85 -6.69
C ASP A 53 7.35 22.89 -5.57
N PHE A 54 8.60 22.43 -5.58
CA PHE A 54 9.19 21.62 -4.52
C PHE A 54 10.09 22.47 -3.62
N VAL A 55 9.71 22.61 -2.35
CA VAL A 55 10.51 23.35 -1.37
C VAL A 55 11.72 22.50 -0.93
N PRO A 56 12.97 22.97 -1.12
CA PRO A 56 14.15 22.26 -0.63
C PRO A 56 14.11 22.10 0.89
N ARG A 57 14.42 20.89 1.38
CA ARG A 57 14.39 20.52 2.80
C ARG A 57 15.76 20.03 3.27
N SER A 58 16.02 20.13 4.57
CA SER A 58 17.23 19.55 5.16
C SER A 58 17.15 18.03 5.18
N PHE A 59 18.30 17.35 5.20
CA PHE A 59 18.36 15.89 5.28
C PHE A 59 17.68 15.33 6.54
N MET A 60 17.71 16.10 7.63
CA MET A 60 17.11 15.72 8.92
C MET A 60 15.65 16.17 9.08
N ASP A 61 15.08 16.86 8.09
CA ASP A 61 13.68 17.29 8.17
C ASP A 61 12.75 16.07 8.19
N PRO A 62 11.68 16.10 9.01
CA PRO A 62 10.77 14.98 9.15
C PRO A 62 9.97 14.73 7.87
N VAL A 63 9.89 13.46 7.46
CA VAL A 63 9.12 12.99 6.30
C VAL A 63 7.82 12.35 6.73
N TYR A 64 7.87 11.42 7.68
CA TYR A 64 6.67 10.81 8.25
C TYR A 64 6.86 10.43 9.72
N ILE A 65 5.73 10.23 10.38
CA ILE A 65 5.64 9.75 11.75
C ILE A 65 4.89 8.41 11.74
N MET A 66 5.48 7.40 12.37
CA MET A 66 4.82 6.11 12.59
C MET A 66 4.74 5.80 14.08
N TYR A 67 3.69 5.08 14.45
CA TYR A 67 3.46 4.65 15.83
C TYR A 67 3.69 3.15 15.96
N SER A 68 4.49 2.75 16.95
CA SER A 68 4.66 1.34 17.30
C SER A 68 3.84 1.00 18.54
N SER A 69 3.27 -0.22 18.58
CA SER A 69 2.44 -0.74 19.66
C SER A 69 3.27 -1.23 20.86
N GLY A 70 4.26 -0.45 21.32
CA GLY A 70 5.23 -0.85 22.34
C GLY A 70 4.63 -1.66 23.50
N THR A 71 5.40 -2.61 24.05
CA THR A 71 4.92 -3.60 25.05
C THR A 71 4.45 -2.98 26.37
N THR A 72 4.72 -1.70 26.61
CA THR A 72 4.29 -0.95 27.80
C THR A 72 3.96 0.49 27.44
N GLY A 73 2.78 0.98 27.84
CA GLY A 73 2.40 2.40 27.75
C GLY A 73 1.78 2.83 26.42
N LEU A 74 1.78 4.14 26.18
CA LEU A 74 1.25 4.73 24.95
C LEU A 74 2.13 4.35 23.72
N PRO A 75 1.55 4.31 22.51
CA PRO A 75 2.31 4.02 21.29
C PRO A 75 3.52 4.94 21.13
N LYS A 76 4.69 4.37 20.82
CA LYS A 76 5.92 5.15 20.64
C LYS A 76 5.89 5.84 19.29
N CYS A 77 6.02 7.16 19.30
CA CYS A 77 6.13 8.02 18.13
C CYS A 77 7.55 7.94 17.55
N MET A 78 7.68 7.45 16.32
CA MET A 78 8.95 7.34 15.60
C MET A 78 8.93 8.30 14.42
N VAL A 79 9.81 9.30 14.47
CA VAL A 79 9.97 10.30 13.41
C VAL A 79 11.09 9.85 12.48
N GLN A 80 10.82 9.82 11.18
CA GLN A 80 11.83 9.51 10.15
C GLN A 80 12.16 10.75 9.35
N GLY A 81 13.45 11.03 9.17
CA GLY A 81 13.95 12.08 8.29
C GLY A 81 14.15 11.59 6.85
N SER A 82 14.59 12.48 5.95
CA SER A 82 14.79 12.21 4.53
C SER A 82 15.74 11.05 4.21
N GLY A 83 16.64 10.69 5.12
CA GLY A 83 17.51 9.52 4.99
C GLY A 83 16.77 8.19 4.81
N VAL A 84 15.49 8.12 5.18
CA VAL A 84 14.66 6.94 4.93
C VAL A 84 14.55 6.61 3.44
N LEU A 85 14.47 7.62 2.57
CA LEU A 85 14.37 7.40 1.12
C LEU A 85 15.64 6.73 0.58
N LEU A 86 16.81 7.15 1.07
CA LEU A 86 18.08 6.52 0.71
C LEU A 86 18.11 5.04 1.14
N ASN A 87 17.60 4.74 2.35
CA ASN A 87 17.51 3.36 2.81
C ASN A 87 16.53 2.53 1.97
N HIS A 88 15.37 3.09 1.61
CA HIS A 88 14.42 2.41 0.73
C HIS A 88 15.00 2.18 -0.67
N LEU A 89 15.73 3.16 -1.24
CA LEU A 89 16.40 2.98 -2.54
C LEU A 89 17.43 1.85 -2.50
N LYS A 90 18.22 1.76 -1.41
CA LYS A 90 19.14 0.64 -1.19
C LYS A 90 18.38 -0.69 -1.16
N GLU A 91 17.27 -0.78 -0.44
CA GLU A 91 16.47 -2.01 -0.38
C GLU A 91 15.84 -2.37 -1.73
N HIS A 92 15.18 -1.42 -2.38
CA HIS A 92 14.56 -1.63 -3.68
C HIS A 92 15.57 -2.07 -4.74
N VAL A 93 16.64 -1.31 -4.92
CA VAL A 93 17.59 -1.53 -6.02
C VAL A 93 18.54 -2.69 -5.74
N LEU A 94 19.05 -2.81 -4.51
CA LEU A 94 20.10 -3.79 -4.21
C LEU A 94 19.56 -5.08 -3.60
N HIS A 95 18.53 -5.02 -2.74
CA HIS A 95 18.04 -6.21 -2.05
C HIS A 95 16.93 -6.90 -2.86
N CYS A 96 16.10 -6.12 -3.57
CA CYS A 96 14.99 -6.63 -4.36
C CYS A 96 15.29 -6.69 -5.86
N ASP A 97 16.42 -6.12 -6.33
CA ASP A 97 16.74 -5.96 -7.75
C ASP A 97 15.56 -5.36 -8.55
N LEU A 98 14.91 -4.35 -7.95
CA LEU A 98 13.83 -3.61 -8.58
C LEU A 98 14.42 -2.61 -9.58
N ARG A 99 13.87 -2.59 -10.79
CA ARG A 99 14.39 -1.77 -11.88
C ARG A 99 13.38 -0.73 -12.32
N LYS A 100 13.86 0.26 -13.07
CA LYS A 100 13.01 1.28 -13.70
C LYS A 100 11.97 0.60 -14.60
N GLU A 101 10.76 1.17 -14.66
CA GLU A 101 9.61 0.71 -15.46
C GLU A 101 9.01 -0.64 -15.06
N GLU A 102 9.60 -1.33 -14.08
CA GLU A 102 9.05 -2.56 -13.52
C GLU A 102 7.89 -2.29 -12.56
N SER A 103 7.01 -3.26 -12.42
CA SER A 103 5.86 -3.19 -11.50
C SER A 103 6.23 -3.80 -10.15
N THR A 104 6.03 -3.05 -9.07
CA THR A 104 6.13 -3.56 -7.70
C THR A 104 4.77 -3.52 -7.02
N PHE A 105 4.47 -4.59 -6.27
CA PHE A 105 3.26 -4.72 -5.49
C PHE A 105 3.62 -5.16 -4.08
N TYR A 106 2.99 -4.54 -3.08
CA TYR A 106 2.99 -5.06 -1.72
C TYR A 106 1.57 -4.99 -1.16
N PHE A 107 1.01 -6.12 -0.73
CA PHE A 107 -0.27 -6.13 -0.03
C PHE A 107 -0.10 -5.53 1.37
N THR A 108 -0.51 -4.27 1.52
CA THR A 108 -0.30 -3.48 2.73
C THR A 108 -1.37 -2.41 2.87
N THR A 109 -1.53 -1.87 4.09
CA THR A 109 -2.42 -0.72 4.34
C THR A 109 -1.59 0.52 4.65
N CYS A 110 -2.18 1.71 4.52
CA CYS A 110 -1.49 2.98 4.78
C CYS A 110 -0.97 3.13 6.22
N GLY A 111 -1.42 2.29 7.16
CA GLY A 111 -0.95 2.28 8.54
C GLY A 111 0.36 1.50 8.77
N TRP A 112 0.81 0.71 7.79
CA TRP A 112 2.03 -0.08 7.90
C TRP A 112 3.22 0.62 7.24
N MET A 113 4.42 0.37 7.77
CA MET A 113 5.65 0.92 7.18
C MET A 113 5.86 0.48 5.72
N MET A 114 5.36 -0.71 5.36
CA MET A 114 5.48 -1.24 4.00
C MET A 114 4.74 -0.38 2.96
N TRP A 115 3.75 0.41 3.36
CA TRP A 115 3.12 1.38 2.45
C TRP A 115 4.10 2.49 2.06
N ASN A 116 4.82 3.05 3.03
CA ASN A 116 5.86 4.06 2.77
C ASN A 116 7.02 3.47 1.95
N TRP A 117 7.40 2.23 2.25
CA TRP A 117 8.39 1.48 1.48
C TRP A 117 7.96 1.30 0.03
N LEU A 118 6.72 0.84 -0.20
CA LEU A 118 6.15 0.62 -1.53
C LEU A 118 6.09 1.92 -2.34
N VAL A 119 5.59 3.01 -1.76
CA VAL A 119 5.52 4.32 -2.43
C VAL A 119 6.90 4.81 -2.84
N SER A 120 7.94 4.53 -2.06
CA SER A 120 9.32 4.94 -2.36
C SER A 120 9.89 4.28 -3.63
N ALA A 121 9.28 3.21 -4.14
CA ALA A 121 9.66 2.61 -5.42
C ALA A 121 9.51 3.58 -6.61
N LEU A 122 8.66 4.61 -6.49
CA LEU A 122 8.55 5.68 -7.49
C LEU A 122 9.89 6.40 -7.70
N ALA A 123 10.73 6.50 -6.68
CA ALA A 123 12.07 7.10 -6.80
C ALA A 123 13.05 6.25 -7.63
N VAL A 124 12.76 4.96 -7.84
CA VAL A 124 13.49 4.08 -8.78
C VAL A 124 12.99 4.31 -10.23
N GLY A 125 11.83 4.95 -10.40
CA GLY A 125 11.10 5.00 -11.67
C GLY A 125 10.29 3.72 -11.94
N SER A 126 9.98 2.96 -10.89
CA SER A 126 9.13 1.76 -10.95
C SER A 126 7.65 2.15 -10.86
N LYS A 127 6.78 1.31 -11.45
CA LYS A 127 5.33 1.38 -11.29
C LYS A 127 4.92 0.77 -9.95
N VAL A 128 4.14 1.51 -9.17
CA VAL A 128 3.53 1.03 -7.92
C VAL A 128 2.13 0.49 -8.20
N VAL A 129 1.89 -0.76 -7.83
CA VAL A 129 0.57 -1.40 -7.89
C VAL A 129 -0.08 -1.31 -6.50
N LEU A 130 -1.30 -0.77 -6.45
CA LEU A 130 -2.06 -0.60 -5.21
C LEU A 130 -3.28 -1.52 -5.20
N PHE A 131 -3.63 -2.05 -4.03
CA PHE A 131 -4.82 -2.85 -3.82
C PHE A 131 -5.58 -2.34 -2.60
N ASP A 132 -6.85 -1.99 -2.79
CA ASP A 132 -7.77 -1.61 -1.73
C ASP A 132 -8.88 -2.66 -1.62
N GLY A 133 -8.83 -3.48 -0.57
CA GLY A 133 -9.87 -4.48 -0.32
C GLY A 133 -9.40 -5.71 0.43
N ASN A 134 -10.26 -6.73 0.42
CA ASN A 134 -9.98 -8.04 1.01
C ASN A 134 -9.18 -8.89 0.00
N PRO A 135 -8.01 -9.44 0.39
CA PRO A 135 -7.15 -10.21 -0.51
C PRO A 135 -7.72 -11.57 -0.95
N PHE A 136 -8.86 -11.99 -0.39
CA PHE A 136 -9.64 -13.19 -0.76
C PHE A 136 -10.96 -12.86 -1.49
N HIS A 137 -11.17 -11.61 -1.91
CA HIS A 137 -12.35 -11.22 -2.69
C HIS A 137 -11.93 -10.82 -4.12
N PRO A 138 -12.58 -11.35 -5.18
CA PRO A 138 -13.73 -12.26 -5.19
C PRO A 138 -13.41 -13.74 -4.92
N GLY A 139 -12.13 -14.07 -4.69
CA GLY A 139 -11.69 -15.41 -4.30
C GLY A 139 -10.20 -15.41 -3.92
N PRO A 140 -9.63 -16.55 -3.50
CA PRO A 140 -8.26 -16.66 -2.99
C PRO A 140 -7.19 -16.12 -3.96
N GLY A 141 -7.31 -16.40 -5.26
CA GLY A 141 -6.39 -15.87 -6.28
C GLY A 141 -6.51 -14.37 -6.60
N ALA A 142 -7.18 -13.54 -5.79
CA ALA A 142 -7.43 -12.13 -6.14
C ALA A 142 -6.14 -11.31 -6.30
N LEU A 143 -5.17 -11.45 -5.38
CA LEU A 143 -3.91 -10.73 -5.48
C LEU A 143 -3.04 -11.24 -6.62
N PHE A 144 -3.06 -12.54 -6.91
CA PHE A 144 -2.30 -13.12 -8.01
C PHE A 144 -2.86 -12.69 -9.37
N ARG A 145 -4.19 -12.66 -9.55
CA ARG A 145 -4.81 -12.08 -10.76
C ARG A 145 -4.42 -10.61 -10.97
N LEU A 146 -4.32 -9.83 -9.88
CA LEU A 146 -3.82 -8.46 -9.97
C LEU A 146 -2.36 -8.44 -10.41
N ALA A 147 -1.53 -9.29 -9.81
CA ALA A 147 -0.11 -9.40 -10.14
C ALA A 147 0.13 -9.78 -11.61
N GLU A 148 -0.63 -10.73 -12.14
CA GLU A 148 -0.60 -11.09 -13.56
C GLU A 148 -1.00 -9.91 -14.45
N LYS A 149 -2.15 -9.31 -14.17
CA LYS A 149 -2.71 -8.21 -14.96
C LYS A 149 -1.73 -7.03 -15.03
N GLU A 150 -1.10 -6.71 -13.91
CA GLU A 150 -0.18 -5.57 -13.79
C GLU A 150 1.28 -5.94 -14.10
N LYS A 151 1.54 -7.21 -14.44
CA LYS A 151 2.87 -7.79 -14.72
C LYS A 151 3.88 -7.50 -13.60
N CYS A 152 3.50 -7.79 -12.37
CA CYS A 152 4.34 -7.55 -11.19
C CYS A 152 5.67 -8.30 -11.28
N ASN A 153 6.76 -7.58 -11.03
CA ASN A 153 8.11 -8.14 -10.98
C ASN A 153 8.53 -8.46 -9.54
N VAL A 154 8.09 -7.63 -8.59
CA VAL A 154 8.28 -7.82 -7.16
C VAL A 154 6.90 -7.90 -6.50
N PHE A 155 6.60 -9.03 -5.85
CA PHE A 155 5.32 -9.29 -5.19
C PHE A 155 5.54 -9.51 -3.69
N GLY A 156 4.98 -8.63 -2.86
CA GLY A 156 5.12 -8.67 -1.41
C GLY A 156 3.81 -8.89 -0.67
N THR A 157 3.86 -9.69 0.40
CA THR A 157 2.72 -9.91 1.32
C THR A 157 3.22 -10.39 2.69
N SER A 158 2.36 -11.05 3.47
CA SER A 158 2.69 -11.65 4.77
C SER A 158 2.75 -13.18 4.68
N ALA A 159 3.58 -13.81 5.52
CA ALA A 159 3.61 -15.28 5.62
C ALA A 159 2.23 -15.89 5.94
N ARG A 160 1.43 -15.19 6.77
CA ARG A 160 0.05 -15.61 7.08
C ARG A 160 -0.84 -15.67 5.84
N TYR A 161 -0.65 -14.78 4.87
CA TYR A 161 -1.42 -14.81 3.63
C TYR A 161 -1.12 -16.07 2.81
N PHE A 162 0.16 -16.41 2.66
CA PHE A 162 0.57 -17.64 1.95
C PHE A 162 0.04 -18.89 2.63
N ALA A 163 0.17 -19.00 3.96
CA ALA A 163 -0.39 -20.12 4.71
C ALA A 163 -1.93 -20.23 4.57
N ALA A 164 -2.64 -19.10 4.52
CA ALA A 164 -4.09 -19.10 4.33
C ALA A 164 -4.50 -19.52 2.90
N LEU A 165 -3.69 -19.19 1.89
CA LEU A 165 -3.91 -19.66 0.51
C LEU A 165 -3.68 -21.16 0.40
N GLU A 166 -2.59 -21.67 0.97
CA GLU A 166 -2.27 -23.09 1.04
C GLU A 166 -3.41 -23.88 1.69
N GLN A 167 -3.89 -23.42 2.85
CA GLN A 167 -5.04 -24.03 3.54
C GLN A 167 -6.34 -23.99 2.74
N SER A 168 -6.51 -22.99 1.85
CA SER A 168 -7.67 -22.92 0.98
C SER A 168 -7.60 -23.88 -0.21
N GLY A 169 -6.45 -24.53 -0.43
CA GLY A 169 -6.22 -25.41 -1.57
C GLY A 169 -6.07 -24.68 -2.91
N HIS A 170 -5.82 -23.37 -2.88
CA HIS A 170 -5.64 -22.55 -4.09
C HIS A 170 -4.33 -22.95 -4.78
N ASP A 171 -4.35 -23.29 -6.06
CA ASP A 171 -3.15 -23.69 -6.79
C ASP A 171 -2.52 -22.45 -7.45
N ILE A 172 -1.52 -21.84 -6.81
CA ILE A 172 -0.89 -20.63 -7.35
C ILE A 172 -0.19 -20.94 -8.69
N PRO A 173 0.75 -21.91 -8.77
CA PRO A 173 1.50 -22.14 -10.01
C PRO A 173 0.63 -22.72 -11.14
N GLY A 174 -0.42 -23.48 -10.80
CA GLY A 174 -1.34 -24.05 -11.79
C GLY A 174 -2.42 -23.10 -12.30
N GLU A 175 -2.82 -22.10 -11.52
CA GLU A 175 -3.89 -21.15 -11.91
C GLU A 175 -3.39 -19.78 -12.36
N HIS A 176 -2.10 -19.44 -12.14
CA HIS A 176 -1.57 -18.11 -12.44
C HIS A 176 -0.25 -18.17 -13.22
N ASN A 177 -0.09 -17.27 -14.19
CA ASN A 177 1.13 -16.99 -14.91
C ASN A 177 2.08 -16.10 -14.09
N LEU A 178 3.02 -16.75 -13.42
CA LEU A 178 4.02 -16.08 -12.57
C LEU A 178 5.27 -15.62 -13.35
N SER A 179 5.32 -15.76 -14.68
CA SER A 179 6.55 -15.53 -15.48
C SER A 179 7.14 -14.12 -15.38
N SER A 180 6.34 -13.13 -14.97
CA SER A 180 6.81 -11.76 -14.74
C SER A 180 7.45 -11.55 -13.37
N ILE A 181 7.08 -12.36 -12.38
CA ILE A 181 7.53 -12.23 -10.99
C ILE A 181 8.94 -12.82 -10.88
N ARG A 182 9.87 -12.02 -10.35
CA ARG A 182 11.24 -12.46 -10.04
C ARG A 182 11.51 -12.59 -8.55
N ALA A 183 10.75 -11.86 -7.73
CA ALA A 183 10.93 -11.85 -6.29
C ALA A 183 9.58 -11.89 -5.58
N PHE A 184 9.47 -12.85 -4.66
CA PHE A 184 8.44 -12.89 -3.63
C PHE A 184 9.02 -12.34 -2.32
N LEU A 185 8.31 -11.39 -1.72
CA LEU A 185 8.68 -10.80 -0.44
C LEU A 185 7.66 -11.19 0.63
N SER A 186 8.16 -11.54 1.81
CA SER A 186 7.34 -11.82 2.99
C SER A 186 7.86 -11.01 4.18
N THR A 187 6.96 -10.41 4.94
CA THR A 187 7.32 -9.64 6.14
C THR A 187 6.36 -9.91 7.31
N GLY A 188 6.72 -9.41 8.48
CA GLY A 188 6.03 -9.63 9.74
C GLY A 188 6.58 -10.84 10.46
N SER A 189 6.10 -12.04 10.11
CA SER A 189 6.61 -13.31 10.63
C SER A 189 7.51 -14.00 9.60
N PRO A 190 8.45 -14.85 10.05
CA PRO A 190 9.21 -15.72 9.14
C PRO A 190 8.27 -16.55 8.26
N LEU A 191 8.65 -16.73 6.99
CA LEU A 191 8.02 -17.69 6.10
C LEU A 191 8.55 -19.09 6.44
N LEU A 192 7.69 -20.10 6.58
CA LEU A 192 8.13 -21.46 6.90
C LEU A 192 8.57 -22.18 5.62
N PRO A 193 9.45 -23.21 5.71
CA PRO A 193 9.91 -23.98 4.55
C PRO A 193 8.79 -24.46 3.64
N GLU A 194 7.72 -25.02 4.20
CA GLU A 194 6.56 -25.52 3.44
C GLU A 194 5.91 -24.43 2.58
N GLN A 195 5.87 -23.18 3.05
CA GLN A 195 5.34 -22.08 2.23
C GLN A 195 6.31 -21.64 1.12
N PHE A 196 7.62 -21.90 1.24
CA PHE A 196 8.52 -21.69 0.10
C PHE A 196 8.18 -22.67 -1.03
N ASP A 197 8.00 -23.95 -0.68
CA ASP A 197 7.65 -25.02 -1.64
C ASP A 197 6.22 -24.83 -2.22
N TYR A 198 5.31 -24.22 -1.48
CA TYR A 198 3.97 -23.91 -1.97
C TYR A 198 3.94 -22.78 -3.01
N ILE A 199 4.81 -21.78 -2.86
CA ILE A 199 4.88 -20.63 -3.79
C ILE A 199 5.69 -20.97 -5.05
N TYR A 200 6.69 -21.86 -4.94
CA TYR A 200 7.68 -22.15 -5.97
C TYR A 200 7.73 -23.63 -6.36
#